data_AF-A0A0Q8ISK3-F1
#
_entry.id   AF-A0A0Q8ISK3-F1
#
_cell.length_a   1.000
_cell.length_b   1.000
_cell.length_c   1.000
_cell.angle_alpha   90.00
_cell.angle_beta   90.00
_cell.angle_gamma   90.00
#
_symmetry.space_group_name_H-M   'P 1'
#
loop_
_entity.id
_entity.type
_entity.pdbx_description
1 polymer ?
#
loop_
_entity_poly.entity_id
_entity_poly.type
_entity_poly.pdbx_seq_one_letter_code
_entity_poly.pdbx_strand_id
1 'polypeptide(L)'
;MIAFEDTLAEWIDIRAIRGPESPEGFTEIVSQKSLAGDLHRYIVRRWWHPAEIEEGLYDEGYWSITEVSGLFSTLDDCEREADAVIPWLRQRKTNT
;
A
#
# COMPACT_ATOMS: atom_id res chain seq x y z
N MET A 1 26.32 5.15 -26.01
CA MET A 1 24.92 5.53 -25.70
C MET A 1 24.28 4.31 -25.08
N ILE A 2 24.27 4.26 -23.75
CA ILE A 2 23.70 3.13 -22.99
C ILE A 2 22.20 3.43 -22.93
N ALA A 3 21.38 2.57 -23.54
CA ALA A 3 19.95 2.59 -23.31
C ALA A 3 19.75 2.25 -21.83
N PHE A 4 19.34 3.23 -21.03
CA PHE A 4 18.68 2.95 -19.76
C PHE A 4 17.35 2.33 -20.15
N GLU A 5 17.31 1.00 -20.27
CA GLU A 5 16.06 0.27 -20.19
C GLU A 5 15.52 0.58 -18.79
N ASP A 6 14.63 1.56 -18.77
CA ASP A 6 13.78 1.94 -17.66
C ASP A 6 12.89 0.72 -17.38
N THR A 7 13.51 -0.28 -16.76
CA THR A 7 12.80 -1.37 -16.12
C THR A 7 12.10 -0.71 -14.95
N LEU A 8 10.92 -0.15 -15.23
CA LEU A 8 9.89 0.07 -14.24
C LEU A 8 9.80 -1.25 -13.50
N ALA A 9 10.48 -1.35 -12.36
CA ALA A 9 10.58 -2.60 -11.64
C ALA A 9 9.15 -3.07 -11.46
N GLU A 10 8.77 -4.17 -12.10
CA GLU A 10 7.42 -4.68 -11.95
C GLU A 10 7.30 -5.12 -10.49
N TRP A 11 6.31 -4.62 -9.79
CA TRP A 11 6.08 -4.92 -8.37
C TRP A 11 4.90 -5.86 -8.28
N ILE A 12 5.04 -6.91 -7.49
CA ILE A 12 3.93 -7.81 -7.16
C ILE A 12 3.47 -7.58 -5.74
N ASP A 13 2.15 -7.49 -5.56
CA ASP A 13 1.52 -7.50 -4.26
C ASP A 13 1.70 -8.90 -3.65
N ILE A 14 2.39 -8.99 -2.51
CA ILE A 14 2.66 -10.27 -1.83
C ILE A 14 1.83 -10.44 -0.57
N ARG A 15 1.40 -9.34 0.05
CA ARG A 15 0.57 -9.35 1.25
C ARG A 15 -0.22 -8.07 1.34
N ALA A 16 -1.49 -8.18 1.74
CA ALA A 16 -2.35 -7.03 2.02
C ALA A 16 -2.92 -7.13 3.43
N ILE A 17 -2.93 -6.02 4.14
CA ILE A 17 -3.54 -5.88 5.47
C ILE A 17 -4.56 -4.76 5.40
N ARG A 18 -5.83 -5.14 5.42
CA ARG A 18 -6.95 -4.20 5.50
C ARG A 18 -7.03 -3.59 6.90
N GLY A 19 -7.13 -2.27 6.93
CA GLY A 19 -7.42 -1.48 8.11
C GLY A 19 -8.92 -1.46 8.45
N PRO A 20 -9.32 -0.70 9.47
CA PRO A 20 -10.73 -0.58 9.85
C PRO A 20 -11.56 0.12 8.77
N GLU A 21 -12.83 -0.27 8.68
CA GLU A 21 -13.81 0.37 7.80
C GLU A 21 -14.25 1.73 8.37
N SER A 22 -14.48 2.69 7.49
CA SER A 22 -15.15 3.96 7.80
C SER A 22 -16.25 4.22 6.76
N PRO A 23 -17.21 5.12 7.02
CA PRO A 23 -18.23 5.49 6.03
C PRO A 23 -17.67 6.03 4.71
N GLU A 24 -16.44 6.55 4.71
CA GLU A 24 -15.76 7.09 3.51
C GLU A 24 -14.98 6.01 2.75
N GLY A 25 -14.73 4.85 3.37
CA GLY A 25 -13.93 3.77 2.82
C GLY A 25 -12.96 3.20 3.85
N PHE A 26 -11.86 2.59 3.38
CA PHE A 26 -10.90 1.92 4.25
C PHE A 26 -9.49 2.04 3.70
N THR A 27 -8.52 1.85 4.59
CA THR A 27 -7.09 1.86 4.23
C THR A 27 -6.57 0.43 4.14
N GLU A 28 -5.61 0.18 3.28
CA GLU A 28 -4.91 -1.08 3.14
C GLU A 28 -3.41 -0.83 3.05
N ILE A 29 -2.63 -1.66 3.74
CA ILE A 29 -1.18 -1.73 3.59
C ILE A 29 -0.87 -2.92 2.72
N VAL A 30 -0.12 -2.70 1.66
CA VAL A 30 0.25 -3.74 0.72
C VAL A 30 1.76 -3.85 0.66
N SER A 31 2.29 -4.97 1.14
CA SER A 31 3.69 -5.32 0.93
C SER A 31 3.87 -5.77 -0.51
N GLN A 32 4.89 -5.25 -1.16
CA GLN A 32 5.25 -5.56 -2.53
C GLN A 32 6.68 -6.12 -2.60
N LYS A 33 6.92 -6.98 -3.58
CA LYS A 33 8.24 -7.47 -3.96
C LYS A 33 8.56 -7.05 -5.39
N SER A 34 9.79 -6.61 -5.62
CA SER A 34 10.29 -6.35 -6.97
C SER A 34 10.43 -7.66 -7.76
N LEU A 35 10.04 -7.67 -9.03
CA LEU A 35 10.31 -8.78 -9.95
C LEU A 35 11.74 -8.73 -10.51
N ALA A 36 12.36 -7.55 -10.52
CA ALA A 36 13.71 -7.33 -11.04
C ALA A 36 14.82 -7.56 -9.99
N GLY A 37 14.47 -7.64 -8.70
CA GLY A 37 15.43 -7.84 -7.63
C GLY A 37 14.79 -8.29 -6.32
N ASP A 38 15.61 -8.55 -5.30
CA ASP A 38 15.14 -9.00 -3.99
C ASP A 38 14.87 -7.81 -3.06
N LEU A 39 14.09 -6.85 -3.57
CA LEU A 39 13.70 -5.64 -2.85
C LEU A 39 12.24 -5.69 -2.47
N HIS A 40 11.96 -5.18 -1.28
CA HIS A 40 10.65 -5.10 -0.67
C HIS A 40 10.28 -3.64 -0.41
N ARG A 41 8.98 -3.35 -0.44
CA ARG A 41 8.41 -2.08 0.02
C ARG A 41 6.98 -2.32 0.48
N TYR A 42 6.38 -1.36 1.16
CA TYR A 42 4.94 -1.32 1.34
C TYR A 42 4.36 -0.06 0.69
N ILE A 43 3.12 -0.18 0.24
CA ILE A 43 2.30 0.97 -0.13
C ILE A 43 1.11 1.05 0.81
N VAL A 44 0.69 2.27 1.12
CA VAL A 44 -0.58 2.53 1.76
C VAL A 44 -1.53 2.99 0.68
N ARG A 45 -2.63 2.25 0.49
CA ARG A 45 -3.70 2.62 -0.44
C ARG A 45 -5.01 2.78 0.32
N ARG A 46 -5.79 3.79 -0.06
CA ARG A 46 -7.12 4.03 0.47
C ARG A 46 -8.15 3.73 -0.61
N TRP A 47 -9.10 2.87 -0.26
CA TRP A 47 -10.35 2.73 -0.99
C TRP A 47 -11.29 3.83 -0.54
N TRP A 48 -11.90 4.50 -1.52
CA TRP A 48 -12.97 5.44 -1.32
C TRP A 48 -14.26 4.80 -1.79
N HIS A 49 -15.29 4.80 -0.94
CA HIS A 49 -16.61 4.32 -1.33
C HIS A 49 -17.19 5.15 -2.47
N PRO A 50 -18.21 4.61 -3.16
CA PRO A 50 -18.93 5.38 -4.14
C PRO A 50 -19.41 6.71 -3.58
N ALA A 51 -19.16 7.78 -4.33
CA ALA A 51 -19.48 9.13 -3.91
C ALA A 51 -19.96 9.95 -5.10
N GLU A 52 -20.98 10.77 -4.85
CA GLU A 52 -21.35 11.87 -5.74
C GLU A 52 -20.36 13.01 -5.51
N ILE A 53 -19.69 13.46 -6.57
CA ILE A 53 -18.86 14.65 -6.56
C ILE A 53 -19.52 15.71 -7.46
N GLU A 54 -19.26 16.99 -7.22
CA GLU A 54 -19.87 18.09 -8.00
C GLU A 54 -19.70 17.95 -9.52
N GLU A 55 -18.66 17.24 -9.98
CA GLU A 55 -18.34 17.04 -11.40
C GLU A 55 -18.58 15.60 -11.92
N GLY A 56 -19.20 14.70 -11.15
CA GLY A 56 -19.43 13.32 -11.59
C GLY A 56 -19.79 12.31 -10.48
N LEU A 57 -19.90 11.04 -10.87
CA LEU A 57 -20.11 9.92 -9.94
C LEU A 57 -18.91 8.98 -10.00
N TYR A 58 -18.36 8.62 -8.83
CA TYR A 58 -17.60 7.39 -8.70
C TYR A 58 -18.58 6.33 -8.23
N ASP A 59 -19.29 5.70 -9.17
CA ASP A 59 -20.33 4.71 -8.91
C ASP A 59 -19.80 3.42 -8.26
N GLU A 60 -18.57 3.04 -8.58
CA GLU A 60 -17.92 1.86 -8.00
C GLU A 60 -16.95 2.19 -6.86
N GLY A 61 -16.68 3.47 -6.59
CA GLY A 61 -15.58 3.89 -5.72
C GLY A 61 -14.23 3.82 -6.43
N TYR A 62 -13.15 4.15 -5.72
CA TYR A 62 -11.81 4.12 -6.32
C TYR A 62 -10.69 3.89 -5.31
N TRP A 63 -9.58 3.35 -5.80
CA TRP A 63 -8.33 3.25 -5.04
C TRP A 63 -7.46 4.48 -5.25
N SER A 64 -6.85 4.95 -4.18
CA SER A 64 -5.80 5.97 -4.19
C SER A 64 -4.59 5.45 -3.44
N ILE A 65 -3.38 5.69 -3.96
CA ILE A 65 -2.15 5.44 -3.20
C ILE A 65 -1.89 6.71 -2.37
N THR A 66 -1.80 6.55 -1.06
CA THR A 66 -1.55 7.67 -0.13
C THR A 66 -0.10 7.76 0.26
N GLU A 67 0.61 6.63 0.30
CA GLU A 67 2.01 6.57 0.70
C GLU A 67 2.72 5.39 0.03
N VAL A 68 4.02 5.56 -0.22
CA VAL A 68 4.94 4.51 -0.67
C VAL A 68 6.17 4.59 0.22
N SER A 69 6.54 3.47 0.83
CA SER A 69 7.71 3.40 1.70
C SER A 69 9.03 3.51 0.93
N GLY A 70 10.14 3.53 1.67
CA GLY A 70 11.46 3.20 1.13
C GLY A 70 11.56 1.74 0.66
N LEU A 71 12.78 1.38 0.24
CA LEU A 71 13.12 0.03 -0.21
C LEU A 71 13.86 -0.71 0.89
N PHE A 72 13.52 -1.99 1.07
CA PHE A 72 14.08 -2.88 2.07
C PHE A 72 14.65 -4.12 1.42
N SER A 73 15.71 -4.67 2.00
CA SER A 73 16.29 -5.94 1.55
C SER A 73 15.50 -7.16 2.04
N THR A 74 14.62 -7.00 3.04
CA THR A 74 13.80 -8.10 3.57
C THR A 74 12.36 -7.66 3.80
N LEU A 75 11.43 -8.62 3.73
CA LEU A 75 10.03 -8.38 4.10
C LEU A 75 9.88 -8.02 5.58
N ASP A 76 10.67 -8.63 6.46
CA ASP A 76 10.57 -8.39 7.91
C ASP A 76 10.93 -6.94 8.28
N ASP A 77 11.95 -6.36 7.64
CA ASP A 77 12.30 -4.95 7.84
C ASP A 77 11.20 -4.02 7.32
N CYS A 78 10.64 -4.35 6.17
CA CYS A 78 9.49 -3.66 5.58
C CYS A 78 8.27 -3.69 6.52
N GLU A 79 7.95 -4.85 7.10
CA GLU A 79 6.82 -5.00 8.03
C GLU A 79 7.08 -4.28 9.36
N ARG A 80 8.32 -4.32 9.86
CA ARG A 80 8.71 -3.60 11.09
C ARG A 80 8.56 -2.09 10.92
N GLU A 81 8.91 -1.55 9.77
CA GLU A 81 8.71 -0.12 9.49
C GLU A 81 7.23 0.23 9.39
N ALA A 82 6.42 -0.58 8.68
CA ALA A 82 4.97 -0.38 8.61
C ALA A 82 4.32 -0.38 10.00
N ASP A 83 4.71 -1.30 10.91
CA ASP A 83 4.23 -1.32 12.29
C ASP A 83 4.63 -0.06 13.10
N ALA A 84 5.81 0.48 12.81
CA ALA A 84 6.35 1.65 13.48
C ALA A 84 5.65 2.94 13.01
N VAL A 85 5.31 3.03 11.72
CA VAL A 85 4.75 4.25 11.13
C VAL A 85 3.22 4.27 11.20
N ILE A 86 2.54 3.11 11.10
CA ILE A 86 1.09 3.06 10.89
C ILE A 86 0.35 2.73 12.19
N PRO A 87 -0.34 3.70 12.84
CA PRO A 87 -0.83 3.52 14.21
C PRO A 87 -1.88 2.42 14.39
N TRP A 88 -2.79 2.26 13.42
CA TRP A 88 -3.85 1.26 13.50
C TRP A 88 -3.32 -0.18 13.31
N LEU A 89 -2.20 -0.35 12.61
CA LEU A 89 -1.55 -1.65 12.46
C LEU A 89 -0.96 -2.12 13.80
N ARG A 90 -0.33 -1.20 14.53
CA ARG A 90 0.23 -1.45 15.86
C ARG A 90 -0.84 -1.93 16.86
N GLN A 91 -1.99 -1.26 16.88
CA GLN A 91 -3.08 -1.58 17.81
C GLN A 91 -3.63 -3.00 17.61
N ARG A 92 -3.63 -3.51 16.38
CA ARG A 92 -4.08 -4.88 16.05
C ARG A 92 -3.25 -5.96 16.76
N LYS A 93 -1.93 -5.77 16.88
CA LYS A 93 -1.03 -6.75 17.50
C LYS A 93 -1.17 -6.82 19.02
N THR A 94 -1.58 -5.72 19.65
CA THR A 94 -1.82 -5.67 21.11
C THR A 94 -3.11 -6.37 21.56
N ASN A 95 -4.04 -6.62 20.66
CA ASN A 95 -5.35 -7.22 20.96
C ASN A 95 -5.42 -8.73 20.62
N THR A 96 -4.29 -9.38 20.35
CA THR A 96 -4.17 -10.82 20.11
C THR A 96 -3.40 -11.46 21.26
#